data_AF-A0A7W1AM95-F1
#
_entry.id   AF-A0A7W1AM95-F1
#
_cell.length_a   1.000
_cell.length_b   1.000
_cell.length_c   1.000
_cell.angle_alpha   90.00
_cell.angle_beta   90.00
_cell.angle_gamma   90.00
#
_symmetry.space_group_name_H-M   'P 1'
#
loop_
_entity.id
_entity.type
_entity.pdbx_description
1 polymer ?
#
loop_
_entity_poly.entity_id
_entity_poly.type
_entity_poly.pdbx_seq_one_letter_code
_entity_poly.pdbx_strand_id
1 'polypeptide(L)' 'RHRTDQTNGAVSRASLLGLVYKLAMCAEQSFRRLDGFELLADVIVGAKFKDGVRQRSDEFEQAAA' A
#
# COMPACT_ATOMS: atom_id res chain seq x y z
N ARG A 1 -26.12 9.33 -12.88
CA ARG A 1 -25.88 7.88 -12.60
C ARG A 1 -24.81 7.78 -11.51
N HIS A 2 -25.15 7.27 -10.34
CA HIS A 2 -24.13 6.92 -9.34
C HIS A 2 -23.31 5.73 -9.85
N ARG A 3 -21.98 5.77 -9.67
CA ARG A 3 -21.09 4.64 -10.03
C ARG A 3 -21.04 3.57 -8.94
N THR A 4 -21.53 3.89 -7.76
CA THR A 4 -21.55 3.04 -6.57
C THR A 4 -22.90 3.13 -5.91
N ASP A 5 -23.41 2.00 -5.41
CA ASP A 5 -24.57 2.00 -4.54
C ASP A 5 -24.19 2.66 -3.20
N GLN A 6 -24.94 3.69 -2.84
CA GLN A 6 -24.79 4.38 -1.57
C GLN A 6 -25.76 3.79 -0.56
N THR A 7 -25.26 3.49 0.64
CA THR A 7 -26.12 3.10 1.76
C THR A 7 -26.80 4.33 2.33
N ASN A 8 -28.13 4.38 2.28
CA ASN A 8 -28.91 5.47 2.87
C ASN A 8 -29.09 5.24 4.39
N GLY A 9 -28.70 6.21 5.23
CA GLY A 9 -28.89 6.19 6.69
C GLY A 9 -27.60 6.10 7.53
N ALA A 10 -27.76 6.14 8.86
CA ALA A 10 -26.66 6.01 9.81
C ALA A 10 -26.31 4.53 10.07
N VAL A 11 -25.05 4.17 9.86
CA VAL A 11 -24.55 2.80 10.02
C VAL A 11 -24.26 2.51 11.49
N SER A 12 -24.74 1.38 12.03
CA SER A 12 -24.31 0.91 13.36
C SER A 12 -22.81 0.55 13.33
N ARG A 13 -22.13 0.54 14.48
CA ARG A 13 -20.69 0.17 14.56
C ARG A 13 -20.40 -1.22 13.97
N ALA A 14 -21.27 -2.19 14.22
CA ALA A 14 -21.11 -3.56 13.69
C ALA A 14 -21.26 -3.59 12.16
N SER A 15 -22.26 -2.87 11.64
CA SER A 15 -22.49 -2.77 10.20
C SER A 15 -21.38 -2.01 9.49
N LEU A 16 -20.81 -0.97 10.11
CA LEU A 16 -19.64 -0.24 9.59
C LEU A 16 -18.41 -1.15 9.47
N LEU A 17 -18.11 -1.94 10.51
CA LEU A 17 -17.01 -2.90 10.50
C LEU A 17 -17.17 -3.94 9.38
N GLY A 18 -18.37 -4.50 9.22
CA GLY A 18 -18.66 -5.43 8.12
C GLY A 18 -18.52 -4.78 6.73
N LEU A 19 -18.93 -3.52 6.58
CA LEU A 19 -18.79 -2.77 5.33
C LEU A 19 -17.32 -2.51 5.00
N VAL A 20 -16.52 -2.05 5.96
CA VAL A 20 -15.08 -1.79 5.79
C VAL A 20 -14.35 -3.09 5.44
N TYR A 21 -14.68 -4.19 6.11
CA TYR A 21 -14.11 -5.50 5.81
C TYR A 21 -14.40 -5.94 4.37
N LYS A 22 -15.66 -5.87 3.95
CA LYS A 22 -16.05 -6.24 2.59
C LYS A 22 -15.41 -5.32 1.54
N LEU A 23 -15.31 -4.03 1.84
CA LEU A 23 -14.61 -3.06 0.99
C LEU A 23 -13.13 -3.42 0.82
N ALA A 24 -12.43 -3.75 1.92
CA ALA A 24 -11.04 -4.16 1.89
C ALA A 24 -10.83 -5.44 1.05
N MET A 25 -11.71 -6.44 1.21
CA MET A 25 -11.65 -7.68 0.42
C MET A 25 -11.92 -7.47 -1.07
N CYS A 26 -12.87 -6.60 -1.43
CA CYS A 26 -13.10 -6.27 -2.84
C CYS A 26 -11.92 -5.48 -3.43
N ALA A 27 -11.30 -4.59 -2.65
CA ALA A 27 -10.14 -3.83 -3.08
C ALA A 27 -8.91 -4.71 -3.30
N GLU A 28 -8.71 -5.74 -2.45
CA GLU A 28 -7.59 -6.69 -2.53
C GLU A 28 -7.45 -7.33 -3.92
N GLN A 29 -8.57 -7.72 -4.53
CA GLN A 29 -8.59 -8.35 -5.86
C GLN A 29 -8.09 -7.41 -6.97
N SER A 30 -8.18 -6.10 -6.75
CA SER A 30 -7.78 -5.07 -7.72
C SER A 30 -6.39 -4.50 -7.48
N PHE A 31 -5.73 -4.86 -6.37
CA PHE A 31 -4.39 -4.37 -6.10
C PHE A 31 -3.42 -4.94 -7.11
N ARG A 32 -2.67 -4.04 -7.75
CA ARG A 32 -1.57 -4.44 -8.60
C ARG A 32 -0.52 -5.08 -7.70
N ARG A 33 -0.12 -6.31 -8.03
CA ARG A 33 1.00 -6.97 -7.34
C ARG A 33 2.22 -6.06 -7.45
N LEU A 34 2.99 -5.95 -6.37
CA LEU A 34 4.25 -5.21 -6.40
C LEU A 34 5.18 -5.92 -7.39
N ASP A 35 5.55 -5.21 -8.46
CA ASP A 35 6.59 -5.66 -9.36
C ASP A 35 7.93 -5.62 -8.58
N GLY A 36 8.70 -6.72 -8.55
CA GLY A 36 9.98 -6.77 -7.83
C GLY A 36 9.91 -7.20 -6.35
N PHE A 37 9.13 -8.23 -6.03
CA PHE A 37 9.04 -8.81 -4.67
C PHE A 37 10.38 -9.23 -4.04
N GLU A 38 11.44 -9.43 -4.85
CA GLU A 38 12.78 -9.77 -4.37
C GLU A 38 13.38 -8.66 -3.49
N LEU A 39 13.05 -7.39 -3.78
CA LEU A 39 13.53 -6.22 -3.05
C LEU A 39 12.73 -5.96 -1.77
N LEU A 40 11.61 -6.67 -1.56
CA LEU A 40 10.74 -6.47 -0.41
C LEU A 40 11.44 -6.85 0.91
N ALA A 41 12.28 -7.89 0.88
CA ALA A 41 13.10 -8.29 2.03
C ALA A 41 14.07 -7.18 2.45
N ASP A 42 14.69 -6.51 1.48
CA ASP A 42 15.60 -5.39 1.73
C ASP A 42 14.87 -4.18 2.35
N VAL A 43 13.64 -3.90 1.88
CA VAL A 43 12.79 -2.84 2.46
C VAL A 43 12.47 -3.15 3.93
N ILE A 44 12.11 -4.41 4.25
CA ILE A 44 11.80 -4.84 5.61
C ILE A 44 13.02 -4.69 6.54
N VAL A 45 14.22 -4.99 6.03
CA VAL A 45 15.48 -4.81 6.77
C VAL A 45 15.87 -3.34 6.94
N GLY A 46 15.21 -2.42 6.23
CA GLY A 46 15.42 -0.98 6.34
C GLY A 46 16.37 -0.40 5.31
N ALA A 47 16.59 -1.09 4.18
CA ALA A 47 17.35 -0.52 3.07
C ALA A 47 16.65 0.74 2.53
N LYS A 48 17.45 1.78 2.25
CA LYS A 48 16.93 3.03 1.70
C LYS A 48 16.75 2.89 0.20
N PHE A 49 15.51 3.06 -0.23
CA PHE A 49 15.16 3.19 -1.64
C PHE A 49 14.89 4.66 -1.93
N LYS A 50 15.48 5.17 -3.01
CA LYS A 50 15.15 6.48 -3.56
C LYS A 50 14.61 6.26 -4.96
N ASP A 51 13.40 6.77 -5.21
CA ASP A 51 12.70 6.66 -6.50
C ASP A 51 12.61 5.22 -7.05
N GLY A 52 12.55 4.22 -6.17
CA GLY A 52 12.45 2.80 -6.53
C GLY A 52 13.78 2.09 -6.78
N VAL A 53 14.92 2.79 -6.68
CA VAL A 53 16.26 2.20 -6.80
C VAL A 53 16.88 2.04 -5.41
N ARG A 54 17.42 0.85 -5.12
CA ARG A 54 18.18 0.58 -3.90
C ARG A 54 19.46 1.41 -3.92
N GLN A 55 19.63 2.31 -2.96
CA GLN A 55 20.90 3.04 -2.84
C GLN A 55 21.98 2.07 -2.38
N ARG A 56 23.05 1.95 -3.17
CA ARG A 56 24.28 1.29 -2.71
C ARG A 56 24.92 2.16 -1.64
N SER A 57 25.56 1.51 -0.67
CA SER A 57 26.30 2.14 0.42
C SER A 57 27.28 3.24 -0.03
N ASP A 58 27.73 3.17 -1.29
CA ASP A 58 28.81 4.00 -1.84
C ASP A 58 28.35 5.42 -2.24
N GLU A 59 27.04 5.64 -2.48
CA GLU A 59 26.49 6.96 -2.81
C GLU A 59 26.33 7.86 -1.57
N PHE A 60 26.35 7.28 -0.36
CA PHE A 60 26.24 8.05 0.87
C PHE A 60 27.49 8.87 1.18
N GLU A 61 28.68 8.48 0.69
CA GLU A 61 29.91 9.26 0.85
C GLU A 61 30.04 10.41 -0.16
N GLN A 62 29.46 10.28 -1.37
CA GLN A 62 29.62 11.30 -2.43
C GLN A 62 28.66 12.49 -2.30
N ALA A 63 27.58 12.38 -1.53
CA ALA A 63 26.66 13.49 -1.28
C ALA A 63 27.01 14.33 -0.03
N ALA A 64 28.04 13.91 0.72
CA ALA A 64 28.55 14.63 1.89
C ALA A 64 29.88 15.36 1.64
N ALA A 65 30.40 15.31 0.39
CA ALA A 65 31.53 16.07 -0.10
C ALA A 65 31.05 17.22 -1.00
#